data_AF-A0A1H1XN28-F1
#
_entry.id   AF-A0A1H1XN28-F1
#
_cell.length_a   1.000
_cell.length_b   1.000
_cell.length_c   1.000
_cell.angle_alpha   90.00
_cell.angle_beta   90.00
_cell.angle_gamma   90.00
#
_symmetry.space_group_name_H-M   'P 1'
#
loop_
_entity.id
_entity.type
_entity.pdbx_description
1 polymer ?
#
loop_
_entity_poly.entity_id
_entity_poly.type
_entity_poly.pdbx_seq_one_letter_code
_entity_poly.pdbx_strand_id
1 'polypeptide(L)'
;MLSSARVPAIAAALAGLLLTSACNSAGGDSPPVSAPSLGVDPASLPVVSESAAAPTADATTTEPATRTTTRPAATATTAATGGSGTGSGGGSGVFSGTRQVYLLPQNSEATLGVVNGGKIGLSSSFGDKELFVLTPDTAGGDEFHIRTAKVRSGGEALCVSAKLGAGGRPGTVVTAGCNAAAADQIFRFRQTGESNGKPTYTIRTGADVFIIQDPTGEIAGTGVGVAAVKIGEGTADIDTPFVIPDKGKASLPALD
;
A
#
# COMPACT_ATOMS: atom_id res chain seq x y z
N MET A 1 -62.39 3.83 10.72
CA MET A 1 -62.33 5.29 10.91
C MET A 1 -61.05 5.78 10.27
N LEU A 2 -61.16 6.49 9.15
CA LEU A 2 -60.03 7.03 8.41
C LEU A 2 -59.45 8.24 9.17
N SER A 3 -58.13 8.32 9.32
CA SER A 3 -57.46 9.59 9.60
C SER A 3 -56.30 9.78 8.65
N SER A 4 -56.39 10.89 7.94
CA SER A 4 -55.57 11.37 6.84
C SER A 4 -55.05 12.74 7.28
N ALA A 5 -53.74 12.97 7.23
CA ALA A 5 -53.11 14.29 7.37
C ALA A 5 -51.73 14.22 6.69
N ARG A 6 -51.61 14.63 5.42
CA ARG A 6 -51.32 15.99 4.93
C ARG A 6 -49.91 16.50 5.25
N VAL A 7 -49.09 16.47 4.19
CA VAL A 7 -47.83 17.18 3.99
C VAL A 7 -48.08 18.70 3.87
N PRO A 8 -47.14 19.56 4.30
CA PRO A 8 -46.93 20.85 3.68
C PRO A 8 -45.57 20.93 2.96
N ALA A 9 -45.64 21.37 1.70
CA ALA A 9 -44.54 21.88 0.91
C ALA A 9 -44.43 23.41 1.09
N ILE A 10 -43.21 23.93 1.27
CA ILE A 10 -42.86 25.36 1.19
C ILE A 10 -41.44 25.38 0.58
N ALA A 11 -41.26 25.67 -0.71
CA ALA A 11 -41.24 26.97 -1.40
C ALA A 11 -39.93 27.79 -1.24
N ALA A 12 -39.18 27.75 -2.34
CA ALA A 12 -38.17 28.64 -2.94
C ALA A 12 -37.80 30.03 -2.34
N ALA A 13 -36.50 30.35 -2.46
CA ALA A 13 -35.92 31.66 -2.86
C ALA A 13 -34.51 31.34 -3.45
N LEU A 14 -34.12 31.53 -4.72
CA LEU A 14 -34.07 32.66 -5.67
C LEU A 14 -33.05 33.78 -5.33
N ALA A 15 -32.17 34.04 -6.31
CA ALA A 15 -31.18 35.12 -6.47
C ALA A 15 -29.93 35.05 -5.57
N GLY A 16 -28.69 35.23 -6.04
CA GLY A 16 -28.19 35.91 -7.24
C GLY A 16 -27.17 36.96 -6.79
N LEU A 17 -25.88 36.72 -6.99
CA LEU A 17 -24.87 37.78 -6.96
C LEU A 17 -23.75 37.48 -7.98
N LEU A 18 -23.89 38.11 -9.14
CA LEU A 18 -22.81 38.45 -10.06
C LEU A 18 -21.98 39.60 -9.48
N LEU A 19 -20.85 39.92 -10.15
CA LEU A 19 -19.89 41.02 -9.97
C LEU A 19 -18.62 40.63 -9.20
N THR A 20 -17.37 40.94 -9.61
CA THR A 20 -16.69 41.34 -10.86
C THR A 20 -15.20 41.55 -10.48
N SER A 21 -14.30 41.36 -11.44
CA SER A 21 -13.03 42.10 -11.60
C SER A 21 -11.92 42.04 -10.54
N ALA A 22 -10.80 41.42 -10.90
CA ALA A 22 -9.50 42.12 -10.96
C ALA A 22 -8.51 41.34 -11.85
N CYS A 23 -8.40 41.74 -13.12
CA CYS A 23 -7.19 41.53 -13.90
C CYS A 23 -6.10 42.42 -13.32
N ASN A 24 -5.03 41.84 -12.79
CA ASN A 24 -3.84 42.61 -12.48
C ASN A 24 -2.78 42.33 -13.54
N SER A 25 -2.65 43.28 -14.46
CA SER A 25 -1.52 43.39 -15.38
C SER A 25 -0.35 44.00 -14.62
N ALA A 26 0.78 43.31 -14.56
CA ALA A 26 2.07 43.94 -14.34
C ALA A 26 3.03 43.38 -15.40
N GLY A 27 3.16 44.14 -16.48
CA GLY A 27 4.24 43.98 -17.44
C GLY A 27 5.56 44.40 -16.78
N GLY A 28 6.53 43.49 -16.79
CA GLY A 28 7.93 43.78 -16.52
C GLY A 28 8.71 43.44 -17.77
N ASP A 29 8.87 44.44 -18.61
CA ASP A 29 9.74 44.45 -19.79
C ASP A 29 11.20 44.46 -19.32
N SER A 30 12.02 43.52 -19.78
CA SER A 30 13.48 43.55 -19.64
C SER A 30 14.09 42.76 -20.80
N PRO A 31 14.60 43.42 -21.83
CA PRO A 31 15.45 42.79 -22.83
C PRO A 31 16.93 43.06 -22.53
N PRO A 32 17.85 42.56 -23.36
CA PRO A 32 18.53 41.28 -23.23
C PRO A 32 19.99 41.51 -22.81
N VAL A 33 20.84 40.47 -22.75
CA VAL A 33 22.24 40.47 -23.27
C VAL A 33 23.02 39.22 -22.83
N SER A 34 23.65 38.58 -23.83
CA SER A 34 24.79 37.64 -23.80
C SER A 34 24.53 36.12 -23.87
N ALA A 35 24.52 35.60 -25.10
CA ALA A 35 25.32 34.42 -25.51
C ALA A 35 26.82 34.83 -25.63
N PRO A 36 27.83 33.98 -25.94
CA PRO A 36 27.84 32.58 -26.45
C PRO A 36 28.81 31.65 -25.65
N SER A 37 28.87 30.32 -25.85
CA SER A 37 29.74 29.63 -26.85
C SER A 37 29.67 28.11 -26.55
N LEU A 38 29.45 27.23 -27.54
CA LEU A 38 30.47 26.37 -28.21
C LEU A 38 31.33 25.56 -27.22
N GLY A 39 31.45 24.23 -27.25
CA GLY A 39 31.04 23.21 -28.22
C GLY A 39 31.57 21.84 -27.78
N VAL A 40 31.65 20.91 -28.76
CA VAL A 40 32.47 19.66 -28.82
C VAL A 40 32.21 18.58 -27.74
N ASP A 41 32.05 17.29 -28.00
CA ASP A 41 32.50 16.38 -29.09
C ASP A 41 31.67 15.07 -29.06
N PRO A 42 31.45 14.37 -30.19
CA PRO A 42 31.06 12.97 -30.24
C PRO A 42 32.30 12.06 -30.41
N ALA A 43 32.55 11.14 -29.46
CA ALA A 43 33.63 10.16 -29.60
C ALA A 43 33.17 8.75 -29.20
N SER A 44 32.98 7.94 -30.24
CA SER A 44 33.51 6.60 -30.49
C SER A 44 33.62 5.53 -29.37
N LEU A 45 33.11 4.37 -29.76
CA LEU A 45 33.23 2.99 -29.23
C LEU A 45 34.63 2.62 -28.67
N PRO A 46 34.69 1.57 -27.83
CA PRO A 46 35.27 0.33 -28.38
C PRO A 46 34.48 -0.95 -28.09
N VAL A 47 34.64 -1.87 -29.05
CA VAL A 47 34.32 -3.29 -29.04
C VAL A 47 35.38 -4.05 -28.22
N VAL A 48 34.96 -5.04 -27.43
CA VAL A 48 35.78 -6.18 -26.95
C VAL A 48 34.80 -7.34 -26.70
N SER A 49 34.68 -8.30 -27.62
CA SER A 49 35.46 -9.54 -27.74
C SER A 49 35.40 -10.47 -26.53
N GLU A 50 34.58 -11.52 -26.70
CA GLU A 50 34.97 -12.94 -26.61
C GLU A 50 35.70 -13.42 -25.35
N SER A 51 35.02 -14.27 -24.58
CA SER A 51 35.68 -15.33 -23.81
C SER A 51 34.80 -16.56 -23.74
N ALA A 52 35.07 -17.50 -24.65
CA ALA A 52 34.70 -18.89 -24.53
C ALA A 52 35.69 -19.62 -23.60
N ALA A 53 35.19 -20.39 -22.65
CA ALA A 53 35.89 -21.57 -22.11
C ALA A 53 34.91 -22.48 -21.37
N ALA A 54 34.71 -23.68 -21.93
CA ALA A 54 34.31 -24.88 -21.20
C ALA A 54 35.57 -25.57 -20.65
N PRO A 55 35.47 -26.31 -19.53
CA PRO A 55 35.74 -27.75 -19.58
C PRO A 55 34.72 -28.54 -18.74
N THR A 56 34.14 -29.62 -19.25
CA THR A 56 34.61 -31.03 -19.27
C THR A 56 34.62 -31.72 -17.91
N ALA A 57 33.62 -32.60 -17.75
CA ALA A 57 33.55 -33.89 -17.05
C ALA A 57 34.29 -34.09 -15.72
N ASP A 58 33.53 -34.56 -14.71
CA ASP A 58 33.88 -35.85 -14.14
C ASP A 58 32.63 -36.62 -13.72
N ALA A 59 32.54 -37.86 -14.21
CA ALA A 59 31.54 -38.84 -13.87
C ALA A 59 32.24 -39.96 -13.12
N THR A 60 31.86 -40.22 -11.87
CA THR A 60 32.04 -41.55 -11.27
C THR A 60 31.16 -41.72 -10.02
N THR A 61 30.35 -42.79 -10.08
CA THR A 61 30.16 -43.81 -9.05
C THR A 61 29.45 -43.42 -7.73
N THR A 62 28.29 -44.03 -7.47
CA THR A 62 28.12 -45.18 -6.54
C THR A 62 26.66 -45.29 -6.08
N GLU A 63 25.93 -46.28 -6.60
CA GLU A 63 24.82 -46.96 -5.93
C GLU A 63 25.43 -47.80 -4.78
N PRO A 64 24.87 -47.92 -3.54
CA PRO A 64 23.54 -48.49 -3.29
C PRO A 64 22.79 -48.07 -2.00
N ALA A 65 21.57 -48.62 -1.88
CA ALA A 65 20.91 -49.13 -0.67
C ALA A 65 19.54 -48.51 -0.35
N THR A 66 18.53 -49.32 -0.67
CA THR A 66 17.20 -49.39 -0.07
C THR A 66 17.20 -49.14 1.45
N ARG A 67 16.42 -48.17 1.91
CA ARG A 67 15.85 -48.17 3.27
C ARG A 67 14.38 -47.78 3.26
N THR A 68 13.58 -48.78 3.61
CA THR A 68 12.18 -48.76 3.99
C THR A 68 11.97 -47.97 5.29
N THR A 69 10.72 -47.50 5.50
CA THR A 69 10.10 -47.01 6.75
C THR A 69 10.60 -45.64 7.26
N THR A 70 9.78 -44.65 7.62
CA THR A 70 8.43 -44.66 8.22
C THR A 70 7.77 -43.30 7.98
N ARG A 71 6.49 -43.30 7.56
CA ARG A 71 5.63 -42.11 7.39
C ARG A 71 5.28 -41.53 8.77
N PRO A 72 5.64 -40.28 9.11
CA PRO A 72 5.10 -39.63 10.30
C PRO A 72 3.61 -39.37 10.06
N ALA A 73 2.79 -39.79 11.03
CA ALA A 73 1.36 -39.61 11.05
C ALA A 73 1.01 -38.12 10.93
N ALA A 74 0.11 -37.80 9.99
CA ALA A 74 -0.53 -36.51 9.91
C ALA A 74 -1.36 -36.30 11.18
N THR A 75 -0.87 -35.47 12.09
CA THR A 75 -1.71 -34.91 13.14
C THR A 75 -2.66 -33.94 12.44
N ALA A 76 -3.90 -34.36 12.29
CA ALA A 76 -4.99 -33.49 11.87
C ALA A 76 -5.12 -32.38 12.90
N THR A 77 -4.58 -31.20 12.60
CA THR A 77 -4.90 -29.99 13.36
C THR A 77 -6.32 -29.61 13.00
N THR A 78 -7.21 -29.86 13.94
CA THR A 78 -8.61 -29.45 13.96
C THR A 78 -8.74 -28.02 13.45
N ALA A 79 -9.35 -27.86 12.27
CA ALA A 79 -9.84 -26.58 11.81
C ALA A 79 -10.83 -26.09 12.87
N ALA A 80 -10.44 -25.03 13.59
CA ALA A 80 -11.35 -24.33 14.47
C ALA A 80 -12.41 -23.64 13.59
N THR A 81 -13.57 -24.29 13.51
CA THR A 81 -14.83 -23.66 13.13
C THR A 81 -15.14 -22.56 14.14
N GLY A 82 -14.93 -21.32 13.74
CA GLY A 82 -15.45 -20.13 14.38
C GLY A 82 -15.42 -19.05 13.31
N GLY A 83 -16.52 -18.45 12.88
CA GLY A 83 -17.80 -18.22 13.51
C GLY A 83 -18.22 -16.90 12.88
N SER A 84 -19.38 -16.85 12.24
CA SER A 84 -19.93 -15.64 11.65
C SER A 84 -20.10 -14.59 12.75
N GLY A 85 -19.12 -13.68 12.84
CA GLY A 85 -19.00 -12.69 13.88
C GLY A 85 -18.79 -11.32 13.26
N THR A 86 -19.86 -10.54 13.26
CA THR A 86 -19.91 -9.12 12.95
C THR A 86 -18.92 -8.37 13.86
N GLY A 87 -17.87 -7.75 13.27
CA GLY A 87 -16.97 -6.81 13.94
C GLY A 87 -15.58 -7.35 14.30
N SER A 88 -14.62 -7.27 13.37
CA SER A 88 -13.18 -7.44 13.67
C SER A 88 -12.56 -6.13 14.13
N GLY A 89 -12.64 -5.88 15.44
CA GLY A 89 -11.79 -4.94 16.17
C GLY A 89 -11.37 -5.64 17.45
N GLY A 90 -10.09 -6.02 17.56
CA GLY A 90 -9.61 -6.80 18.71
C GLY A 90 -8.40 -7.71 18.44
N GLY A 91 -7.25 -7.12 18.11
CA GLY A 91 -5.91 -7.60 18.49
C GLY A 91 -5.50 -9.08 18.37
N SER A 92 -6.08 -9.87 17.45
CA SER A 92 -5.69 -11.27 17.24
C SER A 92 -5.22 -11.53 15.80
N GLY A 93 -4.35 -12.54 15.63
CA GLY A 93 -3.81 -12.91 14.32
C GLY A 93 -2.92 -11.83 13.68
N VAL A 94 -3.15 -11.53 12.40
CA VAL A 94 -2.37 -10.58 11.60
C VAL A 94 -2.41 -9.13 12.12
N PHE A 95 -3.42 -8.79 12.91
CA PHE A 95 -3.63 -7.46 13.53
C PHE A 95 -3.05 -7.33 14.94
N SER A 96 -2.32 -8.34 15.42
CA SER A 96 -1.78 -8.36 16.79
C SER A 96 -0.53 -7.48 16.99
N GLY A 97 0.06 -6.92 15.94
CA GLY A 97 1.35 -6.26 16.00
C GLY A 97 2.56 -7.22 16.13
N THR A 98 2.32 -8.53 16.17
CA THR A 98 3.38 -9.54 16.36
C THR A 98 3.61 -10.41 15.12
N ARG A 99 2.90 -10.14 14.02
CA ARG A 99 2.94 -10.93 12.79
C ARG A 99 3.43 -10.09 11.63
N GLN A 100 4.24 -10.69 10.77
CA GLN A 100 4.61 -10.11 9.48
C GLN A 100 3.57 -10.50 8.46
N VAL A 101 3.22 -9.56 7.58
CA VAL A 101 2.20 -9.75 6.56
C VAL A 101 2.66 -9.15 5.24
N TYR A 102 2.11 -9.67 4.15
CA TYR A 102 2.03 -8.90 2.92
C TYR A 102 0.67 -8.22 2.83
N LEU A 103 0.58 -7.19 1.98
CA LEU A 103 -0.68 -6.55 1.61
C LEU A 103 -0.87 -6.76 0.11
N LEU A 104 -1.75 -7.70 -0.27
CA LEU A 104 -1.95 -8.11 -1.66
C LEU A 104 -3.24 -7.49 -2.19
N PRO A 105 -3.19 -6.51 -3.10
CA PRO A 105 -4.37 -6.07 -3.83
C PRO A 105 -5.04 -7.26 -4.52
N GLN A 106 -6.35 -7.36 -4.44
CA GLN A 106 -7.11 -8.37 -5.15
C GLN A 106 -6.93 -8.17 -6.67
N ASN A 107 -6.86 -9.28 -7.42
CA ASN A 107 -6.60 -9.29 -8.86
C ASN A 107 -5.23 -8.73 -9.28
N SER A 108 -4.28 -8.69 -8.36
CA SER A 108 -2.88 -8.34 -8.63
C SER A 108 -1.95 -9.49 -8.26
N GLU A 109 -0.94 -9.73 -9.10
CA GLU A 109 0.18 -10.63 -8.78
C GLU A 109 1.27 -9.92 -7.96
N ALA A 110 1.15 -8.61 -7.77
CA ALA A 110 2.05 -7.80 -6.97
C ALA A 110 1.52 -7.62 -5.53
N THR A 111 2.42 -7.27 -4.62
CA THR A 111 2.10 -6.83 -3.26
C THR A 111 2.54 -5.39 -3.04
N LEU A 112 1.98 -4.72 -2.03
CA LEU A 112 2.56 -3.46 -1.58
C LEU A 112 3.98 -3.69 -1.07
N GLY A 113 4.87 -2.74 -1.34
CA GLY A 113 6.23 -2.75 -0.84
C GLY A 113 6.86 -1.37 -0.88
N VAL A 114 7.94 -1.22 -0.13
CA VAL A 114 8.77 -0.01 -0.13
C VAL A 114 9.61 0.00 -1.41
N VAL A 115 9.25 0.86 -2.34
CA VAL A 115 9.95 1.05 -3.62
C VAL A 115 10.88 2.27 -3.56
N ASN A 116 11.32 2.75 -4.72
CA ASN A 116 12.30 3.82 -4.82
C ASN A 116 11.87 5.10 -4.05
N GLY A 117 12.82 5.71 -3.34
CA GLY A 117 12.60 6.94 -2.59
C GLY A 117 11.71 6.81 -1.34
N GLY A 118 11.51 5.59 -0.81
CA GLY A 118 10.66 5.37 0.37
C GLY A 118 9.16 5.47 0.07
N LYS A 119 8.77 5.43 -1.20
CA LYS A 119 7.36 5.35 -1.61
C LYS A 119 6.84 3.93 -1.36
N ILE A 120 5.55 3.81 -1.10
CA ILE A 120 4.85 2.53 -1.18
C ILE A 120 4.32 2.35 -2.60
N GLY A 121 4.65 1.21 -3.21
CA GLY A 121 4.26 0.87 -4.57
C GLY A 121 3.94 -0.61 -4.72
N LEU A 122 3.60 -1.03 -5.94
CA LEU A 122 3.43 -2.43 -6.29
C LEU A 122 4.80 -3.06 -6.57
N SER A 123 5.04 -4.24 -5.99
CA SER A 123 6.27 -5.02 -6.15
C SER A 123 5.94 -6.49 -6.37
N SER A 124 6.68 -7.13 -7.28
CA SER A 124 6.63 -8.57 -7.51
C SER A 124 7.73 -9.33 -6.76
N SER A 125 8.50 -8.66 -5.90
CA SER A 125 9.71 -9.24 -5.28
C SER A 125 9.42 -10.09 -4.03
N PHE A 126 8.34 -9.79 -3.29
CA PHE A 126 7.96 -10.49 -2.05
C PHE A 126 9.11 -10.67 -1.03
N GLY A 127 10.01 -9.69 -0.92
CA GLY A 127 11.14 -9.72 0.02
C GLY A 127 10.88 -8.92 1.29
N ASP A 128 11.96 -8.53 1.96
CA ASP A 128 11.90 -7.79 3.23
C ASP A 128 11.25 -6.40 3.11
N LYS A 129 11.31 -5.78 1.92
CA LYS A 129 10.70 -4.47 1.65
C LYS A 129 9.19 -4.54 1.44
N GLU A 130 8.64 -5.73 1.25
CA GLU A 130 7.21 -6.00 1.06
C GLU A 130 6.55 -6.47 2.36
N LEU A 131 7.33 -6.74 3.42
CA LEU A 131 6.80 -7.22 4.69
C LEU A 131 6.44 -6.05 5.61
N PHE A 132 5.23 -6.13 6.16
CA PHE A 132 4.68 -5.16 7.10
C PHE A 132 4.24 -5.83 8.39
N VAL A 133 4.02 -5.02 9.42
CA VAL A 133 3.42 -5.40 10.69
C VAL A 133 2.26 -4.45 10.96
N LEU A 134 1.08 -5.01 11.23
CA LEU A 134 -0.11 -4.24 11.58
C LEU A 134 -0.17 -4.12 13.10
N THR A 135 0.26 -2.97 13.62
CA THR A 135 0.34 -2.72 15.06
C THR A 135 -0.89 -1.95 15.52
N PRO A 136 -1.69 -2.45 16.45
CA PRO A 136 -2.84 -1.71 16.96
C PRO A 136 -2.36 -0.42 17.64
N ASP A 137 -3.05 0.69 17.38
CA ASP A 137 -2.77 1.98 18.01
C ASP A 137 -3.11 1.93 19.50
N THR A 138 -4.28 1.38 19.82
CA THR A 138 -4.71 1.05 21.18
C THR A 138 -4.98 -0.44 21.29
N ALA A 139 -4.58 -1.08 22.39
CA ALA A 139 -4.81 -2.50 22.62
C ALA A 139 -6.31 -2.84 22.53
N GLY A 140 -6.67 -3.74 21.60
CA GLY A 140 -8.06 -4.14 21.34
C GLY A 140 -8.87 -3.18 20.45
N GLY A 141 -8.28 -2.08 19.97
CA GLY A 141 -8.93 -1.14 19.06
C GLY A 141 -9.05 -1.64 17.61
N ASP A 142 -9.68 -0.81 16.78
CA ASP A 142 -9.85 -0.99 15.33
C ASP A 142 -8.93 -0.09 14.49
N GLU A 143 -8.03 0.63 15.15
CA GLU A 143 -7.04 1.52 14.56
C GLU A 143 -5.64 0.92 14.64
N PHE A 144 -4.89 1.05 13.55
CA PHE A 144 -3.63 0.36 13.34
C PHE A 144 -2.60 1.24 12.63
N HIS A 145 -1.34 1.12 13.04
CA HIS A 145 -0.20 1.54 12.25
C HIS A 145 0.22 0.42 11.31
N ILE A 146 0.55 0.76 10.07
CA ILE A 146 1.21 -0.17 9.14
C ILE A 146 2.70 0.10 9.19
N ARG A 147 3.46 -0.77 9.86
CA ARG A 147 4.90 -0.62 10.06
C ARG A 147 5.66 -1.51 9.10
N THR A 148 6.81 -1.05 8.60
CA THR A 148 7.72 -1.89 7.85
C THR A 148 8.33 -2.95 8.76
N ALA A 149 8.35 -4.22 8.35
CA ALA A 149 8.82 -5.31 9.20
C ALA A 149 10.36 -5.39 9.28
N LYS A 150 11.06 -5.21 8.16
CA LYS A 150 12.52 -5.39 8.05
C LYS A 150 13.12 -4.45 7.00
N VAL A 151 13.04 -3.14 7.19
CA VAL A 151 13.59 -2.22 6.17
C VAL A 151 15.09 -1.99 6.30
N ARG A 152 15.73 -2.26 7.47
CA ARG A 152 17.19 -2.25 7.65
C ARG A 152 17.61 -3.17 8.81
N SER A 153 18.77 -3.82 8.72
CA SER A 153 19.40 -4.45 9.88
C SER A 153 19.73 -3.37 10.93
N GLY A 154 19.07 -3.41 12.08
CA GLY A 154 19.30 -2.46 13.18
C GLY A 154 18.65 -1.07 13.02
N GLY A 155 17.76 -0.87 12.04
CA GLY A 155 17.03 0.38 11.88
C GLY A 155 15.64 0.35 12.51
N GLU A 156 15.15 1.50 12.97
CA GLU A 156 13.77 1.67 13.41
C GLU A 156 12.77 1.36 12.29
N ALA A 157 11.64 0.76 12.66
CA ALA A 157 10.55 0.52 11.72
C ALA A 157 9.95 1.87 11.26
N LEU A 158 9.73 2.01 9.96
CA LEU A 158 9.01 3.14 9.39
C LEU A 158 7.51 2.83 9.35
N CYS A 159 6.69 3.86 9.47
CA CYS A 159 5.23 3.77 9.31
C CYS A 159 4.83 4.21 7.91
N VAL A 160 3.81 3.56 7.35
CA VAL A 160 3.15 4.01 6.12
C VAL A 160 2.37 5.30 6.42
N SER A 161 2.43 6.26 5.52
CA SER A 161 1.66 7.51 5.53
C SER A 161 0.89 7.62 4.21
N ALA A 162 -0.42 7.82 4.31
CA ALA A 162 -1.34 8.00 3.19
C ALA A 162 -1.92 9.41 3.20
N LYS A 163 -1.11 10.37 2.73
CA LYS A 163 -1.49 11.79 2.68
C LYS A 163 -2.01 12.16 1.29
N LEU A 164 -3.08 12.94 1.24
CA LEU A 164 -3.57 13.55 0.01
C LEU A 164 -2.59 14.63 -0.50
N GLY A 165 -2.57 14.82 -1.82
CA GLY A 165 -1.88 15.92 -2.45
C GLY A 165 -2.53 17.29 -2.20
N ALA A 166 -1.88 18.35 -2.67
CA ALA A 166 -2.38 19.72 -2.56
C ALA A 166 -3.81 19.84 -3.12
N GLY A 167 -4.68 20.54 -2.40
CA GLY A 167 -6.09 20.70 -2.78
C GLY A 167 -6.92 19.42 -2.69
N GLY A 168 -6.50 18.40 -1.92
CA GLY A 168 -7.23 17.15 -1.75
C GLY A 168 -7.10 16.18 -2.92
N ARG A 169 -6.17 16.44 -3.84
CA ARG A 169 -5.86 15.55 -4.96
C ARG A 169 -5.34 14.20 -4.47
N PRO A 170 -5.43 13.14 -5.29
CA PRO A 170 -4.73 11.90 -5.03
C PRO A 170 -3.26 12.14 -4.68
N GLY A 171 -2.77 11.43 -3.66
CA GLY A 171 -1.43 11.55 -3.13
C GLY A 171 -0.62 10.28 -3.29
N THR A 172 0.70 10.40 -3.07
CA THR A 172 1.60 9.25 -3.01
C THR A 172 1.59 8.68 -1.60
N VAL A 173 1.52 7.36 -1.47
CA VAL A 173 1.71 6.67 -0.19
C VAL A 173 3.22 6.51 0.06
N VAL A 174 3.69 6.86 1.25
CA VAL A 174 5.14 6.88 1.57
C VAL A 174 5.42 6.21 2.91
N THR A 175 6.67 5.88 3.18
CA THR A 175 7.17 5.55 4.52
C THR A 175 7.71 6.80 5.21
N ALA A 176 7.42 6.96 6.49
CA ALA A 176 7.94 8.02 7.35
C ALA A 176 8.28 7.48 8.75
N GLY A 177 8.91 8.30 9.59
CA GLY A 177 9.04 7.97 11.01
C GLY A 177 7.65 7.78 11.64
N CYS A 178 7.53 6.79 12.52
CA CYS A 178 6.27 6.48 13.18
C CYS A 178 5.85 7.60 14.14
N ASN A 179 4.65 8.13 13.95
CA ASN A 179 4.06 9.17 14.78
C ASN A 179 2.62 8.78 15.15
N ALA A 180 2.40 8.45 16.42
CA ALA A 180 1.08 8.06 16.94
C ALA A 180 0.01 9.16 16.83
N ALA A 181 0.41 10.44 16.68
CA ALA A 181 -0.53 11.55 16.49
C ALA A 181 -0.80 11.87 15.01
N ALA A 182 -0.11 11.22 14.07
CA ALA A 182 -0.27 11.48 12.64
C ALA A 182 -1.48 10.70 12.09
N ALA A 183 -2.60 11.40 11.89
CA ALA A 183 -3.84 10.78 11.40
C ALA A 183 -3.71 10.10 10.02
N ASP A 184 -2.73 10.50 9.21
CA ASP A 184 -2.39 9.87 7.93
C ASP A 184 -1.55 8.59 8.07
N GLN A 185 -1.12 8.24 9.28
CA GLN A 185 -0.43 6.99 9.63
C GLN A 185 -1.32 6.01 10.42
N ILE A 186 -2.53 6.42 10.80
CA ILE A 186 -3.51 5.60 11.53
C ILE A 186 -4.53 5.07 10.53
N PHE A 187 -4.58 3.75 10.41
CA PHE A 187 -5.40 3.03 9.44
C PHE A 187 -6.48 2.20 10.13
N ARG A 188 -7.59 2.05 9.43
CA ARG A 188 -8.68 1.13 9.74
C ARG A 188 -8.84 0.15 8.60
N PHE A 189 -9.11 -1.09 8.96
CA PHE A 189 -9.30 -2.20 8.02
C PHE A 189 -10.76 -2.61 8.04
N ARG A 190 -11.47 -2.37 6.94
CA ARG A 190 -12.86 -2.80 6.80
C ARG A 190 -12.91 -4.05 5.96
N GLN A 191 -13.44 -5.14 6.52
CA GLN A 191 -13.68 -6.35 5.73
C GLN A 191 -14.73 -6.07 4.66
N THR A 192 -14.42 -6.39 3.41
CA THR A 192 -15.29 -6.16 2.25
C THR A 192 -15.80 -7.45 1.61
N GLY A 193 -15.19 -8.58 1.92
CA GLY A 193 -15.57 -9.87 1.37
C GLY A 193 -14.54 -10.94 1.63
N GLU A 194 -14.46 -11.90 0.72
CA GLU A 194 -13.50 -12.99 0.74
C GLU A 194 -12.94 -13.28 -0.66
N SER A 195 -11.70 -13.74 -0.72
CA SER A 195 -11.05 -14.24 -1.93
C SER A 195 -10.32 -15.53 -1.58
N ASN A 196 -10.66 -16.63 -2.27
CA ASN A 196 -10.09 -17.97 -2.01
C ASN A 196 -10.22 -18.40 -0.52
N GLY A 197 -11.37 -18.13 0.10
CA GLY A 197 -11.63 -18.43 1.52
C GLY A 197 -10.81 -17.61 2.51
N LYS A 198 -10.20 -16.50 2.08
CA LYS A 198 -9.50 -15.55 2.94
C LYS A 198 -10.24 -14.21 2.94
N PRO A 199 -10.39 -13.55 4.10
CA PRO A 199 -11.02 -12.24 4.17
C PRO A 199 -10.22 -11.20 3.37
N THR A 200 -10.95 -10.30 2.72
CA THR A 200 -10.39 -9.12 2.04
C THR A 200 -10.77 -7.85 2.78
N TYR A 201 -9.87 -6.87 2.76
CA TYR A 201 -10.03 -5.62 3.50
C TYR A 201 -9.76 -4.39 2.64
N THR A 202 -10.54 -3.33 2.79
CA THR A 202 -10.08 -2.00 2.38
C THR A 202 -9.24 -1.38 3.48
N ILE A 203 -8.26 -0.57 3.08
CA ILE A 203 -7.32 0.12 3.98
C ILE A 203 -7.57 1.61 3.86
N ARG A 204 -8.01 2.25 4.95
CA ARG A 204 -8.30 3.69 4.97
C ARG A 204 -7.82 4.37 6.23
N THR A 205 -7.57 5.66 6.16
CA THR A 205 -7.35 6.50 7.35
C THR A 205 -8.68 6.96 7.96
N GLY A 206 -8.63 7.56 9.16
CA GLY A 206 -9.81 8.18 9.79
C GLY A 206 -10.43 9.34 9.00
N ALA A 207 -9.72 9.89 8.00
CA ALA A 207 -10.20 10.97 7.13
C ALA A 207 -10.78 10.47 5.79
N ASP A 208 -11.14 9.19 5.71
CA ASP A 208 -11.63 8.51 4.50
C ASP A 208 -10.66 8.61 3.31
N VAL A 209 -9.36 8.55 3.61
CA VAL A 209 -8.30 8.42 2.60
C VAL A 209 -7.96 6.95 2.46
N PHE A 210 -8.22 6.39 1.29
CA PHE A 210 -8.02 4.99 0.96
C PHE A 210 -6.68 4.78 0.27
N ILE A 211 -6.01 3.66 0.60
CA ILE A 211 -4.92 3.15 -0.21
C ILE A 211 -5.52 2.31 -1.32
N ILE A 212 -5.22 2.67 -2.58
CA ILE A 212 -5.77 2.00 -3.76
C ILE A 212 -4.65 1.55 -4.69
N GLN A 213 -4.98 0.59 -5.56
CA GLN A 213 -4.15 0.24 -6.71
C GLN A 213 -4.35 1.30 -7.82
N ASP A 214 -3.25 1.78 -8.38
CA ASP A 214 -3.23 2.70 -9.53
C ASP A 214 -2.15 2.24 -10.52
N PRO A 215 -2.29 1.04 -11.12
CA PRO A 215 -1.21 0.40 -11.88
C PRO A 215 -0.87 1.17 -13.17
N THR A 216 -1.84 1.90 -13.73
CA THR A 216 -1.67 2.74 -14.91
C THR A 216 -1.17 4.15 -14.56
N GLY A 217 -1.29 4.57 -13.30
CA GLY A 217 -0.97 5.93 -12.87
C GLY A 217 -2.00 6.97 -13.29
N GLU A 218 -3.16 6.56 -13.82
CA GLU A 218 -4.18 7.48 -14.31
C GLU A 218 -4.86 8.29 -13.20
N ILE A 219 -4.88 7.75 -11.97
CA ILE A 219 -5.57 8.39 -10.85
C ILE A 219 -4.68 9.46 -10.23
N ALA A 220 -3.43 9.11 -9.93
CA ALA A 220 -2.55 9.95 -9.12
C ALA A 220 -1.22 10.29 -9.79
N GLY A 221 -0.88 9.66 -10.92
CA GLY A 221 0.39 9.88 -11.61
C GLY A 221 1.61 9.58 -10.73
N THR A 222 1.47 8.71 -9.72
CA THR A 222 2.55 8.45 -8.73
C THR A 222 3.72 7.69 -9.33
N GLY A 223 3.48 6.96 -10.43
CA GLY A 223 4.45 6.14 -11.13
C GLY A 223 4.86 4.88 -10.37
N VAL A 224 4.17 4.53 -9.27
CA VAL A 224 4.51 3.39 -8.41
C VAL A 224 3.38 2.38 -8.23
N GLY A 225 2.26 2.56 -8.94
CA GLY A 225 1.16 1.58 -8.94
C GLY A 225 0.19 1.70 -7.75
N VAL A 226 0.37 2.69 -6.88
CA VAL A 226 -0.39 2.87 -5.62
C VAL A 226 -0.66 4.35 -5.39
N ALA A 227 -1.84 4.65 -4.86
CA ALA A 227 -2.25 6.02 -4.54
C ALA A 227 -3.03 6.11 -3.22
N ALA A 228 -2.97 7.28 -2.58
CA ALA A 228 -3.84 7.69 -1.50
C ALA A 228 -4.96 8.55 -2.08
N VAL A 229 -6.22 8.14 -1.97
CA VAL A 229 -7.36 8.85 -2.56
C VAL A 229 -8.45 9.11 -1.53
N LYS A 230 -9.12 10.25 -1.64
CA LYS A 230 -10.34 10.48 -0.88
C LYS A 230 -11.52 9.96 -1.68
N ILE A 231 -12.25 8.97 -1.15
CA ILE A 231 -13.42 8.41 -1.80
C ILE A 231 -14.66 9.01 -1.14
N GLY A 232 -15.52 9.63 -1.94
CA GLY A 232 -16.79 10.18 -1.49
C GLY A 232 -17.87 9.10 -1.37
N GLU A 233 -18.91 9.38 -0.59
CA GLU A 233 -20.12 8.55 -0.55
C GLU A 233 -20.72 8.45 -1.96
N GLY A 234 -20.92 7.23 -2.47
CA GLY A 234 -21.46 6.97 -3.81
C GLY A 234 -20.44 6.68 -4.93
N THR A 235 -19.14 6.68 -4.66
CA THR A 235 -18.10 6.26 -5.63
C THR A 235 -17.88 4.74 -5.52
N ALA A 236 -18.60 3.96 -6.33
CA ALA A 236 -18.71 2.51 -6.15
C ALA A 236 -17.46 1.68 -6.49
N ASP A 237 -16.47 2.24 -7.20
CA ASP A 237 -15.54 1.40 -7.98
C ASP A 237 -14.04 1.64 -7.69
N ILE A 238 -13.68 2.39 -6.64
CA ILE A 238 -12.27 2.72 -6.35
C ILE A 238 -11.75 2.00 -5.09
N ASP A 239 -12.60 1.21 -4.43
CA ASP A 239 -12.15 0.36 -3.33
C ASP A 239 -11.22 -0.73 -3.87
N THR A 240 -10.00 -0.79 -3.35
CA THR A 240 -9.07 -1.89 -3.61
C THR A 240 -9.12 -2.85 -2.42
N PRO A 241 -9.72 -4.04 -2.56
CA PRO A 241 -9.67 -5.04 -1.52
C PRO A 241 -8.27 -5.64 -1.42
N PHE A 242 -7.78 -5.87 -0.21
CA PHE A 242 -6.50 -6.49 0.05
C PHE A 242 -6.67 -7.82 0.80
N VAL A 243 -5.98 -8.85 0.34
CA VAL A 243 -5.73 -10.06 1.14
C VAL A 243 -4.49 -9.83 2.00
N ILE A 244 -4.55 -10.20 3.27
CA ILE A 244 -3.47 -10.00 4.24
C ILE A 244 -2.92 -11.36 4.69
N PRO A 245 -2.06 -12.02 3.89
CA PRO A 245 -1.48 -13.30 4.26
C PRO A 245 -0.44 -13.15 5.38
N ASP A 246 -0.57 -13.98 6.42
CA ASP A 246 0.40 -14.10 7.51
C ASP A 246 1.70 -14.77 7.01
N LYS A 247 2.84 -14.19 7.42
CA LYS A 247 4.21 -14.63 7.07
C LYS A 247 5.05 -15.01 8.29
N GLY A 248 4.43 -15.13 9.47
CA GLY A 248 5.10 -15.59 10.68
C GLY A 248 5.33 -14.46 11.68
N LYS A 249 6.19 -14.72 12.68
CA LYS A 249 6.46 -13.78 13.77
C LYS A 249 7.22 -12.55 13.27
N ALA A 250 6.79 -11.37 13.71
CA ALA A 250 7.50 -10.11 13.52
C ALA A 250 8.81 -10.10 14.32
N SER A 251 9.87 -9.60 13.70
CA SER A 251 11.15 -9.26 14.34
C SER A 251 11.28 -7.75 14.35
N LEU A 252 10.39 -7.05 15.06
CA LEU A 252 10.53 -5.60 15.27
C LEU A 252 11.58 -5.37 16.36
N PRO A 253 12.48 -4.37 16.22
CA PRO A 253 13.31 -3.94 17.33
C PRO A 253 12.43 -3.52 18.50
N ALA A 254 12.83 -3.89 19.73
CA ALA A 254 12.17 -3.36 20.92
C ALA A 254 12.41 -1.83 20.97
N LEU A 255 11.35 -1.08 21.25
CA LEU A 255 11.48 0.34 21.61
C LEU A 255 11.91 0.33 23.08
N ASP A 256 13.15 0.75 23.34
CA ASP A 256 13.68 0.99 24.69
C ASP A 256 13.31 2.41 25.16
#